data_AF-A0AAU7M6D9-F1
#
_entry.id   AF-A0AAU7M6D9-F1
#
_cell.length_a   1.000
_cell.length_b   1.000
_cell.length_c   1.000
_cell.angle_alpha   90.00
_cell.angle_beta   90.00
_cell.angle_gamma   90.00
#
_symmetry.space_group_name_H-M   'P 1'
#
loop_
_entity.id
_entity.type
_entity.pdbx_description
1 polymer ?
#
loop_
_entity_poly.entity_id
_entity_poly.type
_entity_poly.pdbx_seq_one_letter_code
_entity_poly.pdbx_strand_id
1 'polypeptide(L)'
;MWAAQRPAVEEDGRDDAYGLLRDERACIVTALRLGWWLADAYQHAQTADLTADGPPATAPAKLSNVTEMPGPDRLRMYLDGAEVAITQVAALTLPGRPVPSTAAARAATDGEREPLLLALDELNVDLLRWTMATNHRVGLAYRLGRSLADTVRRGDADQLVQRFGGRQVQISRWLDELASVLPPYSAAVVRRSLADWAGAVTRAGVGDPTEAGLPELARELRNQGDLWRGVLTGGLHPGDLLDEENWAVVARNLIIRDRKLVVQAARGIFWPVLVPLLVVLVAVVGVSAAAAAGSPATRAAVALLGLGAGLTAIWRTISGPALSVAAEVNRPLLESELAVQMAARVNRPLATARTAGRAGRQRHPLRDGSKSVARLTGADLP
;
A
#
# COMPACT_ATOMS: atom_id res chain seq x y z
N MET A 1 -40.67 -42.45 23.85
CA MET A 1 -39.36 -41.87 24.20
C MET A 1 -38.39 -42.24 23.08
N TRP A 2 -38.38 -41.45 21.99
CA TRP A 2 -37.51 -41.65 20.83
C TRP A 2 -36.50 -40.52 20.82
N ALA A 3 -35.23 -40.84 21.10
CA ALA A 3 -34.12 -39.91 20.97
C ALA A 3 -33.74 -39.86 19.48
N ALA A 4 -34.01 -38.74 18.83
CA ALA A 4 -33.54 -38.46 17.48
C ALA A 4 -32.05 -38.07 17.54
N GLN A 5 -31.20 -39.00 17.12
CA GLN A 5 -29.79 -38.74 16.82
C GLN A 5 -29.74 -37.76 15.63
N ARG A 6 -29.31 -36.52 15.85
CA ARG A 6 -28.92 -35.63 14.75
C ARG A 6 -27.59 -36.12 14.19
N PRO A 7 -27.44 -36.30 12.87
CA PRO A 7 -26.13 -36.53 12.29
C PRO A 7 -25.29 -35.25 12.44
N ALA A 8 -24.04 -35.42 12.89
CA ALA A 8 -23.04 -34.38 12.87
C ALA A 8 -22.82 -33.94 11.42
N VAL A 9 -23.01 -32.65 11.16
CA VAL A 9 -22.63 -32.04 9.89
C VAL A 9 -21.10 -31.90 9.92
N GLU A 10 -20.41 -32.65 9.06
CA GLU A 10 -19.00 -32.44 8.74
C GLU A 10 -18.84 -31.02 8.17
N GLU A 11 -18.39 -30.09 8.99
CA GLU A 11 -17.93 -28.74 8.62
C GLU A 11 -16.39 -28.70 8.38
N ASP A 12 -15.79 -29.84 8.01
CA ASP A 12 -14.31 -30.03 8.08
C ASP A 12 -13.54 -29.61 6.82
N GLY A 13 -14.21 -29.10 5.78
CA GLY A 13 -13.57 -28.84 4.47
C GLY A 13 -13.21 -27.37 4.17
N ARG A 14 -13.74 -26.39 4.91
CA ARG A 14 -13.55 -24.96 4.63
C ARG A 14 -12.48 -24.28 5.48
N ASP A 15 -12.14 -24.85 6.63
CA ASP A 15 -11.22 -24.23 7.60
C ASP A 15 -9.74 -24.49 7.23
N ASP A 16 -9.44 -25.67 6.67
CA ASP A 16 -8.07 -26.08 6.32
C ASP A 16 -7.42 -25.20 5.24
N ALA A 17 -8.17 -24.84 4.18
CA ALA A 17 -7.64 -23.98 3.12
C ALA A 17 -7.36 -22.55 3.62
N TYR A 18 -8.15 -22.07 4.59
CA TYR A 18 -7.96 -20.76 5.19
C TYR A 18 -6.77 -20.76 6.17
N GLY A 19 -6.59 -21.85 6.92
CA GLY A 19 -5.41 -22.08 7.76
C GLY A 19 -4.10 -22.11 6.96
N LEU A 20 -4.07 -22.90 5.88
CA LEU A 20 -2.90 -22.99 5.00
C LEU A 20 -2.51 -21.64 4.36
N LEU A 21 -3.51 -20.86 3.90
CA LEU A 21 -3.27 -19.52 3.35
C LEU A 21 -2.79 -18.53 4.42
N ARG A 22 -3.28 -18.67 5.66
CA ARG A 22 -2.84 -17.85 6.79
C ARG A 22 -1.38 -18.14 7.14
N ASP A 23 -1.00 -19.41 7.15
CA ASP A 23 0.36 -19.85 7.44
C ASP A 23 1.33 -19.47 6.31
N GLU A 24 0.90 -19.62 5.05
CA GLU A 24 1.67 -19.14 3.89
C GLU A 24 1.87 -17.62 3.96
N ARG A 25 0.81 -16.84 4.19
CA ARG A 25 0.92 -15.38 4.36
C ARG A 25 1.87 -15.01 5.50
N ALA A 26 1.74 -15.66 6.66
CA ALA A 26 2.61 -15.42 7.80
C ALA A 26 4.08 -15.66 7.41
N CYS A 27 4.37 -16.77 6.73
CA CYS A 27 5.70 -17.09 6.26
C CYS A 27 6.25 -16.05 5.27
N ILE A 28 5.44 -15.62 4.30
CA ILE A 28 5.81 -14.60 3.30
C ILE A 28 6.12 -13.26 3.97
N VAL A 29 5.26 -12.81 4.90
CA VAL A 29 5.48 -11.57 5.65
C VAL A 29 6.74 -11.64 6.50
N THR A 30 7.00 -12.78 7.16
CA THR A 30 8.20 -12.98 7.97
C THR A 30 9.46 -12.98 7.10
N ALA A 31 9.45 -13.64 5.94
CA ALA A 31 10.57 -13.62 5.00
C ALA A 31 10.85 -12.21 4.46
N LEU A 32 9.81 -11.43 4.17
CA LEU A 32 9.94 -10.02 3.80
C LEU A 32 10.60 -9.20 4.92
N ARG A 33 10.16 -9.38 6.17
CA ARG A 33 10.78 -8.73 7.34
C ARG A 33 12.24 -9.14 7.52
N LEU A 34 12.56 -10.41 7.32
CA LEU A 34 13.94 -10.92 7.37
C LEU A 34 14.85 -10.19 6.37
N GLY A 35 14.43 -10.08 5.11
CA GLY A 35 15.18 -9.32 4.10
C GLY A 35 15.38 -7.86 4.49
N TRP A 36 14.36 -7.24 5.09
CA TRP A 36 14.43 -5.87 5.59
C TRP A 36 15.42 -5.72 6.76
N TRP A 37 15.37 -6.62 7.75
CA TRP A 37 16.29 -6.61 8.90
C TRP A 37 17.75 -6.77 8.49
N LEU A 38 18.02 -7.66 7.53
CA LEU A 38 19.39 -7.85 7.05
C LEU A 38 19.91 -6.60 6.31
N ALA A 39 19.07 -5.96 5.51
CA ALA A 39 19.41 -4.68 4.88
C ALA A 39 19.63 -3.56 5.92
N ASP A 40 18.85 -3.54 7.02
CA ASP A 40 19.08 -2.63 8.15
C ASP A 40 20.43 -2.90 8.83
N ALA A 41 20.75 -4.17 9.11
CA ALA A 41 22.01 -4.57 9.72
C ALA A 41 23.21 -4.15 8.86
N TYR A 42 23.18 -4.45 7.56
CA TYR A 42 24.25 -4.12 6.63
C TYR A 42 24.45 -2.60 6.48
N GLN A 43 23.37 -1.84 6.27
CA GLN A 43 23.45 -0.39 6.18
C GLN A 43 23.96 0.26 7.47
N HIS A 44 23.51 -0.24 8.62
CA HIS A 44 23.93 0.26 9.92
C HIS A 44 25.41 -0.06 10.16
N ALA A 45 25.88 -1.26 9.82
CA ALA A 45 27.30 -1.61 9.87
C ALA A 45 28.19 -0.70 9.01
N GLN A 46 27.69 -0.26 7.84
CA GLN A 46 28.43 0.67 6.98
C GLN A 46 28.54 2.09 7.55
N THR A 47 27.50 2.58 8.22
CA THR A 47 27.34 4.02 8.50
C THR A 47 27.45 4.40 9.97
N ALA A 48 27.18 3.47 10.87
CA ALA A 48 27.25 3.73 12.30
C ALA A 48 28.70 3.69 12.80
N ASP A 49 28.93 4.46 13.86
CA ASP A 49 30.06 4.23 14.73
C ASP A 49 29.74 3.03 15.65
N LEU A 50 30.53 1.97 15.50
CA LEU A 50 30.41 0.74 16.27
C LEU A 50 31.48 0.62 17.37
N THR A 51 32.35 1.63 17.49
CA THR A 51 33.46 1.65 18.46
C THR A 51 33.11 2.35 19.78
N ALA A 52 31.88 2.86 19.89
CA ALA A 52 31.39 3.50 21.10
C ALA A 52 31.23 2.47 22.23
N ASP A 53 32.31 2.26 22.98
CA ASP A 53 32.38 1.34 24.09
C ASP A 53 32.00 1.99 25.42
N GLY A 54 31.16 1.26 26.17
CA GLY A 54 30.95 1.46 27.59
C GLY A 54 29.47 1.38 27.99
N PRO A 55 29.08 0.48 28.91
CA PRO A 55 27.80 0.66 29.60
C PRO A 55 27.78 2.05 30.25
N PRO A 56 26.64 2.77 30.22
CA PRO A 56 26.58 4.12 30.75
C PRO A 56 27.05 4.10 32.21
N ALA A 57 27.99 4.99 32.54
CA ALA A 57 28.61 5.04 33.88
C ALA A 57 27.60 5.31 35.01
N THR A 58 26.38 5.75 34.66
CA THR A 58 25.28 5.98 35.59
C THR A 58 23.96 5.49 34.96
N ALA A 59 23.01 5.11 35.81
CA ALA A 59 21.68 4.75 35.36
C ALA A 59 21.01 5.94 34.64
N PRO A 60 20.42 5.75 33.45
CA PRO A 60 19.78 6.83 32.72
C PRO A 60 18.51 7.30 33.46
N ALA A 61 18.24 8.60 33.41
CA ALA A 61 17.08 9.22 34.07
C ALA A 61 15.71 8.78 33.51
N LYS A 62 15.70 8.10 32.36
CA LYS A 62 14.51 7.55 31.69
C LYS A 62 14.88 6.30 30.90
N LEU A 63 13.89 5.50 30.53
CA LEU A 63 14.09 4.40 29.58
C LEU A 63 14.48 4.97 28.21
N SER A 64 15.58 4.45 27.66
CA SER A 64 16.05 4.83 26.32
C SER A 64 15.07 4.34 25.26
N ASN A 65 14.75 5.22 24.31
CA ASN A 65 14.02 4.82 23.12
C ASN A 65 14.95 4.18 22.07
N VAL A 66 14.36 3.58 21.03
CA VAL A 66 15.15 2.97 19.94
C VAL A 66 16.07 3.98 19.25
N THR A 67 15.69 5.27 19.19
CA THR A 67 16.51 6.32 18.56
C THR A 67 17.74 6.71 19.37
N GLU A 68 17.70 6.54 20.68
CA GLU A 68 18.75 6.79 21.67
C GLU A 68 19.66 5.55 21.88
N MET A 69 19.31 4.41 21.28
CA MET A 69 20.08 3.17 21.37
C MET A 69 21.49 3.32 20.76
N PRO A 70 22.56 2.88 21.46
CA PRO A 70 23.93 2.87 20.94
C PRO A 70 24.08 2.09 19.63
N GLY A 71 25.11 2.43 18.85
CA GLY A 71 25.41 1.80 17.56
C GLY A 71 25.52 0.27 17.64
N PRO A 72 26.36 -0.29 18.51
CA PRO A 72 26.50 -1.74 18.67
C PRO A 72 25.19 -2.43 19.08
N ASP A 73 24.44 -1.86 20.02
CA ASP A 73 23.18 -2.43 20.48
C ASP A 73 22.10 -2.41 19.38
N ARG A 74 22.08 -1.35 18.56
CA ARG A 74 21.17 -1.28 17.41
C ARG A 74 21.53 -2.32 16.34
N LEU A 75 22.82 -2.59 16.11
CA LEU A 75 23.25 -3.67 15.23
C LEU A 75 22.81 -5.04 15.77
N ARG A 76 23.03 -5.29 17.07
CA ARG A 76 22.58 -6.53 17.74
C ARG A 76 21.07 -6.71 17.61
N MET A 77 20.29 -5.66 17.83
CA MET A 77 18.83 -5.68 17.65
C MET A 77 18.43 -6.11 16.22
N TYR A 78 19.13 -5.63 15.18
CA TYR A 78 18.87 -6.05 13.80
C TYR A 78 19.20 -7.53 13.56
N LEU A 79 20.32 -8.02 14.12
CA LEU A 79 20.70 -9.43 14.07
C LEU A 79 19.74 -10.33 14.86
N ASP A 80 19.24 -9.87 16.02
CA ASP A 80 18.21 -10.56 16.80
C ASP A 80 16.91 -10.67 16.01
N GLY A 81 16.48 -9.58 15.36
CA GLY A 81 15.32 -9.56 14.48
C GLY A 81 15.45 -10.53 13.30
N ALA A 82 16.65 -10.62 12.71
CA ALA A 82 16.95 -11.59 11.65
C ALA A 82 16.90 -13.04 12.16
N GLU A 83 17.55 -13.35 13.29
CA GLU A 83 17.57 -14.71 13.87
C GLU A 83 16.17 -15.22 14.22
N VAL A 84 15.34 -14.36 14.83
CA VAL A 84 13.94 -14.68 15.13
C VAL A 84 13.15 -14.96 13.85
N ALA A 85 13.33 -14.14 12.81
CA ALA A 85 12.63 -14.32 11.55
C ALA A 85 13.08 -15.59 10.80
N ILE A 86 14.37 -15.95 10.85
CA ILE A 86 14.89 -17.22 10.31
C ILE A 86 14.20 -18.40 10.99
N THR A 87 14.17 -18.40 12.33
CA THR A 87 13.55 -19.47 13.12
C THR A 87 12.06 -19.62 12.79
N GLN A 88 11.33 -18.50 12.65
CA GLN A 88 9.92 -18.50 12.30
C GLN A 88 9.66 -19.02 10.87
N VAL A 89 10.46 -18.58 9.89
CA VAL A 89 10.35 -19.10 8.51
C VAL A 89 10.61 -20.60 8.50
N ALA A 90 11.66 -21.07 9.17
CA ALA A 90 11.99 -22.49 9.25
C ALA A 90 10.85 -23.33 9.85
N ALA A 91 10.23 -22.84 10.93
CA ALA A 91 9.09 -23.50 11.57
C ALA A 91 7.87 -23.60 10.65
N LEU A 92 7.63 -22.59 9.80
CA LEU A 92 6.49 -22.53 8.89
C LEU A 92 6.69 -23.30 7.57
N THR A 93 7.94 -23.60 7.20
CA THR A 93 8.21 -24.24 5.90
C THR A 93 8.71 -25.68 6.00
N LEU A 94 9.71 -25.94 6.85
CA LEU A 94 10.49 -27.18 6.83
C LEU A 94 11.15 -27.40 8.20
N PRO A 95 10.41 -27.88 9.21
CA PRO A 95 10.96 -28.12 10.53
C PRO A 95 12.08 -29.18 10.50
N GLY A 96 13.16 -28.93 11.24
CA GLY A 96 14.25 -29.91 11.45
C GLY A 96 15.39 -29.91 10.42
N ARG A 97 15.40 -28.99 9.45
CA ARG A 97 16.55 -28.79 8.55
C ARG A 97 17.55 -27.77 9.12
N PRO A 98 18.84 -27.86 8.76
CA PRO A 98 19.80 -26.81 9.06
C PRO A 98 19.33 -25.47 8.48
N VAL A 99 19.43 -24.42 9.29
CA VAL A 99 19.07 -23.04 8.90
C VAL A 99 20.31 -22.16 8.95
N PRO A 100 20.38 -21.10 8.12
CA PRO A 100 21.42 -20.08 8.26
C PRO A 100 21.39 -19.44 9.65
N SER A 101 22.51 -18.91 10.13
CA SER A 101 22.61 -18.31 11.47
C SER A 101 23.36 -16.98 11.43
N THR A 102 22.96 -16.05 12.30
CA THR A 102 23.65 -14.76 12.48
C THR A 102 24.97 -14.86 13.27
N ALA A 103 25.36 -16.06 13.74
CA ALA A 103 26.51 -16.26 14.63
C ALA A 103 27.83 -15.68 14.09
N ALA A 104 28.15 -15.89 12.80
CA ALA A 104 29.38 -15.37 12.20
C ALA A 104 29.40 -13.82 12.17
N ALA A 105 28.28 -13.20 11.79
CA ALA A 105 28.14 -11.74 11.80
C ALA A 105 28.23 -11.18 13.23
N ARG A 106 27.69 -11.89 14.24
CA ARG A 106 27.82 -11.52 15.66
C ARG A 106 29.26 -11.60 16.14
N ALA A 107 29.99 -12.65 15.79
CA ALA A 107 31.39 -12.78 16.18
C ALA A 107 32.26 -11.66 15.58
N ALA A 108 31.86 -11.13 14.42
CA ALA A 108 32.55 -10.04 13.75
C ALA A 108 32.18 -8.63 14.28
N THR A 109 31.22 -8.48 15.21
CA THR A 109 30.82 -7.14 15.69
C THR A 109 31.89 -6.44 16.52
N ASP A 110 32.74 -7.22 17.19
CA ASP A 110 33.81 -6.71 18.04
C ASP A 110 35.11 -6.45 17.25
N GLY A 111 35.09 -6.72 15.94
CA GLY A 111 36.22 -6.56 15.03
C GLY A 111 36.13 -5.32 14.13
N GLU A 112 36.99 -5.29 13.12
CA GLU A 112 36.98 -4.24 12.10
C GLU A 112 35.68 -4.28 11.26
N ARG A 113 35.32 -3.13 10.67
CA ARG A 113 34.09 -2.98 9.87
C ARG A 113 34.03 -3.94 8.68
N GLU A 114 35.14 -4.17 8.00
CA GLU A 114 35.18 -4.98 6.77
C GLU A 114 34.84 -6.46 6.99
N PRO A 115 35.43 -7.17 7.98
CA PRO A 115 35.01 -8.52 8.36
C PRO A 115 33.51 -8.64 8.65
N LEU A 116 32.92 -7.67 9.35
CA LEU A 116 31.49 -7.65 9.63
C LEU A 116 30.65 -7.53 8.35
N LEU A 117 31.04 -6.65 7.42
CA LEU A 117 30.33 -6.51 6.14
C LEU A 117 30.42 -7.76 5.27
N LEU A 118 31.58 -8.44 5.26
CA LEU A 118 31.77 -9.72 4.57
C LEU A 118 30.89 -10.82 5.18
N ALA A 119 30.86 -10.94 6.51
CA ALA A 119 30.03 -11.92 7.21
C ALA A 119 28.52 -11.69 6.96
N LEU A 120 28.08 -10.43 6.88
CA LEU A 120 26.70 -10.09 6.54
C LEU A 120 26.35 -10.41 5.08
N ASP A 121 27.28 -10.24 4.15
CA ASP A 121 27.06 -10.62 2.74
C ASP A 121 27.03 -12.15 2.56
N GLU A 122 27.91 -12.88 3.24
CA GLU A 122 27.89 -14.35 3.26
C GLU A 122 26.55 -14.87 3.81
N LEU A 123 26.09 -14.30 4.95
CA LEU A 123 24.76 -14.60 5.51
C LEU A 123 23.65 -14.29 4.50
N ASN A 124 23.72 -13.17 3.77
CA ASN A 124 22.75 -12.84 2.72
C ASN A 124 22.71 -13.89 1.60
N VAL A 125 23.87 -14.36 1.14
CA VAL A 125 23.98 -15.40 0.10
C VAL A 125 23.38 -16.71 0.60
N ASP A 126 23.65 -17.10 1.84
CA ASP A 126 23.10 -18.32 2.43
C ASP A 126 21.59 -18.23 2.61
N LEU A 127 21.07 -17.08 3.07
CA LEU A 127 19.64 -16.83 3.17
C LEU A 127 18.95 -16.86 1.80
N LEU A 128 19.57 -16.32 0.75
CA LEU A 128 19.04 -16.40 -0.61
C LEU A 128 18.93 -17.86 -1.08
N ARG A 129 19.99 -18.65 -0.91
CA ARG A 129 19.99 -20.06 -1.29
C ARG A 129 18.96 -20.85 -0.50
N TRP A 130 18.94 -20.67 0.82
CA TRP A 130 18.04 -21.38 1.72
C TRP A 130 16.57 -21.05 1.47
N THR A 131 16.20 -19.77 1.40
CA THR A 131 14.80 -19.36 1.16
C THR A 131 14.30 -19.80 -0.21
N MET A 132 15.12 -19.67 -1.26
CA MET A 132 14.76 -20.12 -2.62
C MET A 132 14.61 -21.64 -2.72
N ALA A 133 15.46 -22.42 -2.04
CA ALA A 133 15.38 -23.87 -2.01
C ALA A 133 14.18 -24.38 -1.18
N THR A 134 13.74 -23.59 -0.20
CA THR A 134 12.63 -23.89 0.70
C THR A 134 11.29 -23.71 0.00
N ASN A 135 11.04 -22.51 -0.54
CA ASN A 135 9.84 -22.18 -1.30
C ASN A 135 10.14 -20.94 -2.15
N HIS A 136 9.83 -21.00 -3.44
CA HIS A 136 10.11 -19.89 -4.36
C HIS A 136 9.51 -18.56 -3.89
N ARG A 137 8.26 -18.55 -3.41
CA ARG A 137 7.58 -17.33 -2.93
C ARG A 137 8.24 -16.78 -1.67
N VAL A 138 8.75 -17.64 -0.78
CA VAL A 138 9.53 -17.22 0.41
C VAL A 138 10.83 -16.55 -0.01
N GLY A 139 11.55 -17.12 -0.97
CA GLY A 139 12.74 -16.50 -1.55
C GLY A 139 12.47 -15.16 -2.26
N LEU A 140 11.35 -15.05 -2.98
CA LEU A 140 10.91 -13.77 -3.56
C LEU A 140 10.60 -12.73 -2.48
N ALA A 141 9.91 -13.12 -1.41
CA ALA A 141 9.54 -12.22 -0.33
C ALA A 141 10.77 -11.67 0.42
N TYR A 142 11.75 -12.53 0.71
CA TYR A 142 13.03 -12.12 1.25
C TYR A 142 13.75 -11.09 0.35
N ARG A 143 13.84 -11.39 -0.96
CA ARG A 143 14.46 -10.49 -1.94
C ARG A 143 13.72 -9.16 -2.06
N LEU A 144 12.39 -9.20 -2.02
CA LEU A 144 11.53 -8.02 -2.04
C LEU A 144 11.82 -7.14 -0.83
N GLY A 145 11.81 -7.70 0.39
CA GLY A 145 12.09 -6.97 1.61
C GLY A 145 13.46 -6.29 1.61
N ARG A 146 14.50 -7.04 1.24
CA ARG A 146 15.88 -6.53 1.14
C ARG A 146 16.01 -5.44 0.08
N SER A 147 15.53 -5.70 -1.13
CA SER A 147 15.68 -4.76 -2.25
C SER A 147 14.88 -3.48 -2.05
N LEU A 148 13.69 -3.57 -1.45
CA LEU A 148 12.86 -2.42 -1.12
C LEU A 148 13.52 -1.58 -0.02
N ALA A 149 14.08 -2.24 1.01
CA ALA A 149 14.85 -1.58 2.04
C ALA A 149 16.06 -0.81 1.45
N ASP A 150 16.85 -1.45 0.58
CA ASP A 150 17.97 -0.83 -0.13
C ASP A 150 17.53 0.41 -0.94
N THR A 151 16.37 0.34 -1.60
CA THR A 151 15.82 1.46 -2.38
C THR A 151 15.56 2.69 -1.50
N VAL A 152 15.06 2.49 -0.28
CA VAL A 152 14.60 3.58 0.59
C VAL A 152 15.63 4.09 1.59
N ARG A 153 16.83 3.52 1.62
CA ARG A 153 17.86 3.93 2.57
C ARG A 153 18.32 5.36 2.31
N ARG A 154 18.79 6.00 3.39
CA ARG A 154 19.48 7.28 3.30
C ARG A 154 20.81 7.09 2.58
N GLY A 155 21.12 8.04 1.71
CA GLY A 155 22.46 8.24 1.16
C GLY A 155 22.43 9.46 0.28
N ASP A 156 23.52 9.67 -0.46
CA ASP A 156 23.68 10.88 -1.25
C ASP A 156 22.54 11.03 -2.26
N ALA A 157 22.01 12.26 -2.36
CA ALA A 157 20.90 12.59 -3.25
C ALA A 157 21.21 12.19 -4.71
N ASP A 158 22.48 12.26 -5.10
CA ASP A 158 22.95 11.93 -6.45
C ASP A 158 22.88 10.43 -6.76
N GLN A 159 22.93 9.57 -5.73
CA GLN A 159 22.78 8.13 -5.89
C GLN A 159 21.31 7.70 -6.01
N LEU A 160 20.36 8.59 -5.72
CA LEU A 160 18.93 8.26 -5.71
C LEU A 160 18.44 7.79 -7.09
N VAL A 161 18.91 8.44 -8.16
CA VAL A 161 18.59 8.06 -9.54
C VAL A 161 19.11 6.65 -9.85
N GLN A 162 20.32 6.32 -9.41
CA GLN A 162 20.91 4.99 -9.61
C GLN A 162 20.14 3.90 -8.84
N ARG A 163 19.70 4.19 -7.60
CA ARG A 163 18.92 3.24 -6.78
C ARG A 163 17.57 2.88 -7.40
N PHE A 164 16.94 3.84 -8.08
CA PHE A 164 15.73 3.65 -8.86
C PHE A 164 15.98 3.24 -10.33
N GLY A 165 17.24 3.04 -10.75
CA GLY A 165 17.63 2.76 -12.14
C GLY A 165 17.29 1.35 -12.63
N GLY A 166 16.01 0.99 -12.66
CA GLY A 166 15.50 -0.31 -13.13
C GLY A 166 15.09 -1.27 -12.01
N ARG A 167 15.61 -1.07 -10.80
CA ARG A 167 15.26 -1.88 -9.60
C ARG A 167 13.76 -1.86 -9.29
N GLN A 168 13.09 -0.73 -9.49
CA GLN A 168 11.65 -0.56 -9.31
C GLN A 168 10.82 -1.50 -10.19
N VAL A 169 11.30 -1.82 -11.40
CA VAL A 169 10.60 -2.75 -12.31
C VAL A 169 10.65 -4.16 -11.74
N GLN A 170 11.82 -4.57 -11.23
CA GLN A 170 12.00 -5.88 -10.63
C GLN A 170 11.19 -6.02 -9.32
N ILE A 171 11.18 -4.98 -8.47
CA ILE A 171 10.36 -4.94 -7.26
C ILE A 171 8.87 -5.04 -7.62
N SER A 172 8.42 -4.31 -8.65
CA SER A 172 7.03 -4.35 -9.12
C SER A 172 6.63 -5.75 -9.58
N ARG A 173 7.52 -6.44 -10.29
CA ARG A 173 7.30 -7.82 -10.72
C ARG A 173 7.17 -8.79 -9.53
N TRP A 174 8.03 -8.67 -8.52
CA TRP A 174 7.92 -9.51 -7.32
C TRP A 174 6.65 -9.22 -6.52
N LEU A 175 6.21 -7.96 -6.46
CA LEU A 175 4.94 -7.59 -5.85
C LEU A 175 3.76 -8.26 -6.57
N ASP A 176 3.78 -8.34 -7.90
CA ASP A 176 2.75 -9.02 -8.69
C ASP A 176 2.72 -10.52 -8.44
N GLU A 177 3.89 -11.16 -8.44
CA GLU A 177 4.04 -12.59 -8.18
C GLU A 177 3.59 -12.98 -6.77
N LEU A 178 3.72 -12.07 -5.79
CA LEU A 178 3.32 -12.26 -4.40
C LEU A 178 1.93 -11.70 -4.06
N ALA A 179 1.23 -11.08 -5.02
CA ALA A 179 0.02 -10.30 -4.74
C ALA A 179 -1.11 -11.11 -4.07
N SER A 180 -1.23 -12.40 -4.39
CA SER A 180 -2.27 -13.27 -3.85
C SER A 180 -2.02 -13.72 -2.41
N VAL A 181 -0.76 -13.68 -1.94
CA VAL A 181 -0.35 -14.15 -0.61
C VAL A 181 -0.02 -13.02 0.36
N LEU A 182 0.25 -11.82 -0.16
CA LEU A 182 0.41 -10.60 0.63
C LEU A 182 -0.92 -10.13 1.24
N PRO A 183 -0.87 -9.22 2.24
CA PRO A 183 -2.07 -8.58 2.76
C PRO A 183 -2.91 -7.95 1.63
N PRO A 184 -4.25 -7.94 1.73
CA PRO A 184 -5.11 -7.37 0.69
C PRO A 184 -4.71 -5.94 0.31
N TYR A 185 -4.79 -5.62 -0.99
CA TYR A 185 -4.42 -4.34 -1.61
C TYR A 185 -2.94 -3.92 -1.50
N SER A 186 -2.15 -4.53 -0.61
CA SER A 186 -0.78 -4.09 -0.30
C SER A 186 0.14 -4.06 -1.52
N ALA A 187 0.15 -5.14 -2.32
CA ALA A 187 0.97 -5.24 -3.51
C ALA A 187 0.62 -4.16 -4.55
N ALA A 188 -0.67 -4.00 -4.87
CA ALA A 188 -1.13 -3.03 -5.86
C ALA A 188 -0.84 -1.58 -5.42
N VAL A 189 -1.07 -1.28 -4.14
CA VAL A 189 -0.85 0.04 -3.54
C VAL A 189 0.63 0.41 -3.54
N VAL A 190 1.51 -0.50 -3.08
CA VAL A 190 2.95 -0.24 -3.05
C VAL A 190 3.54 -0.18 -4.46
N ARG A 191 3.10 -1.04 -5.39
CA ARG A 191 3.55 -0.99 -6.79
C ARG A 191 3.25 0.36 -7.45
N ARG A 192 2.05 0.88 -7.22
CA ARG A 192 1.65 2.20 -7.74
C ARG A 192 2.45 3.34 -7.09
N SER A 193 2.56 3.31 -5.76
CA SER A 193 3.37 4.28 -5.02
C SER A 193 4.83 4.26 -5.48
N LEU A 194 5.42 3.08 -5.67
CA LEU A 194 6.78 2.91 -6.17
C LEU A 194 6.96 3.49 -7.59
N ALA A 195 5.97 3.31 -8.48
CA ALA A 195 5.99 3.90 -9.81
C ALA A 195 5.93 5.44 -9.75
N ASP A 196 5.11 6.01 -8.87
CA ASP A 196 5.01 7.46 -8.67
C ASP A 196 6.34 8.04 -8.16
N TRP A 197 6.98 7.36 -7.21
CA TRP A 197 8.30 7.72 -6.69
C TRP A 197 9.39 7.61 -7.75
N ALA A 198 9.42 6.52 -8.51
CA ALA A 198 10.37 6.36 -9.61
C ALA A 198 10.22 7.48 -10.65
N GLY A 199 8.98 7.82 -11.02
CA GLY A 199 8.70 8.93 -11.93
C GLY A 199 9.16 10.28 -11.36
N ALA A 200 8.96 10.52 -10.06
CA ALA A 200 9.42 11.74 -9.40
C ALA A 200 10.95 11.84 -9.36
N VAL A 201 11.65 10.74 -9.03
CA VAL A 201 13.12 10.68 -9.03
C VAL A 201 13.68 10.91 -10.43
N THR A 202 13.09 10.30 -11.45
CA THR A 202 13.52 10.52 -12.86
C THR A 202 13.35 11.98 -13.27
N ARG A 203 12.19 12.59 -12.98
CA ARG A 203 11.94 14.02 -13.28
C ARG A 203 12.90 14.94 -12.54
N ALA A 204 13.14 14.69 -11.26
CA ALA A 204 14.11 15.44 -10.46
C ALA A 204 15.54 15.29 -11.00
N GLY A 205 15.92 14.08 -11.44
CA GLY A 205 17.24 13.78 -12.01
C GLY A 205 17.53 14.51 -13.32
N VAL A 206 16.50 14.81 -14.12
CA VAL A 206 16.64 15.64 -15.34
C VAL A 206 16.42 17.14 -15.07
N GLY A 207 16.25 17.54 -13.81
CA GLY A 207 16.10 18.95 -13.42
C GLY A 207 14.73 19.56 -13.67
N ASP A 208 13.65 18.77 -13.68
CA ASP A 208 12.29 19.29 -13.88
C ASP A 208 11.90 20.32 -12.78
N PRO A 209 11.64 21.59 -13.15
CA PRO A 209 11.31 22.64 -12.19
C PRO A 209 9.92 22.48 -11.55
N THR A 210 9.10 21.54 -12.01
CA THR A 210 7.79 21.25 -11.42
C THR A 210 7.87 20.22 -10.28
N GLU A 211 8.94 19.43 -10.22
CA GLU A 211 9.14 18.36 -9.25
C GLU A 211 9.96 18.83 -8.03
N ALA A 212 9.94 18.04 -6.94
CA ALA A 212 10.86 18.22 -5.82
C ALA A 212 12.32 17.91 -6.22
N GLY A 213 13.29 18.56 -5.60
CA GLY A 213 14.70 18.24 -5.80
C GLY A 213 15.06 16.87 -5.22
N LEU A 214 16.16 16.27 -5.71
CA LEU A 214 16.68 15.00 -5.20
C LEU A 214 16.94 15.03 -3.67
N PRO A 215 17.44 16.12 -3.05
CA PRO A 215 17.61 16.19 -1.59
C PRO A 215 16.29 16.12 -0.82
N GLU A 216 15.23 16.78 -1.30
CA GLU A 216 13.91 16.73 -0.68
C GLU A 216 13.29 15.33 -0.79
N LEU A 217 13.42 14.70 -1.96
CA LEU A 217 12.97 13.33 -2.18
C LEU A 217 13.73 12.34 -1.28
N ALA A 218 15.06 12.43 -1.23
CA ALA A 218 15.90 11.56 -0.40
C ALA A 218 15.56 11.68 1.10
N ARG A 219 15.18 12.87 1.57
CA ARG A 219 14.81 13.11 2.98
C ARG A 219 13.54 12.35 3.37
N GLU A 220 12.53 12.37 2.51
CA GLU A 220 11.23 11.74 2.76
C GLU A 220 11.17 10.26 2.37
N LEU A 221 12.13 9.78 1.59
CA LEU A 221 12.13 8.40 1.11
C LEU A 221 12.20 7.37 2.25
N ARG A 222 12.88 7.68 3.35
CA ARG A 222 12.89 6.81 4.54
C ARG A 222 11.49 6.66 5.15
N ASN A 223 10.78 7.78 5.29
CA ASN A 223 9.39 7.80 5.79
C ASN A 223 8.48 7.02 4.84
N GLN A 224 8.71 7.12 3.53
CA GLN A 224 8.02 6.31 2.53
C GLN A 224 8.28 4.80 2.72
N GLY A 225 9.53 4.43 2.96
CA GLY A 225 9.94 3.06 3.23
C GLY A 225 9.20 2.44 4.42
N ASP A 226 9.03 3.19 5.50
CA ASP A 226 8.28 2.73 6.67
C ASP A 226 6.80 2.47 6.35
N LEU A 227 6.16 3.33 5.54
CA LEU A 227 4.79 3.09 5.07
C LEU A 227 4.70 1.85 4.18
N TRP A 228 5.62 1.68 3.23
CA TRP A 228 5.63 0.48 2.37
C TRP A 228 5.81 -0.79 3.18
N ARG A 229 6.74 -0.80 4.14
CA ARG A 229 6.93 -1.93 5.05
C ARG A 229 5.68 -2.20 5.89
N GLY A 230 5.05 -1.17 6.44
CA GLY A 230 3.82 -1.30 7.23
C GLY A 230 2.71 -1.96 6.41
N VAL A 231 2.51 -1.50 5.17
CA VAL A 231 1.50 -2.02 4.25
C VAL A 231 1.77 -3.47 3.83
N LEU A 232 3.00 -3.79 3.41
CA LEU A 232 3.36 -5.13 2.95
C LEU A 232 3.38 -6.18 4.06
N THR A 233 3.63 -5.75 5.30
CA THR A 233 3.67 -6.66 6.45
C THR A 233 2.35 -6.71 7.23
N GLY A 234 1.32 -6.00 6.77
CA GLY A 234 -0.01 -5.97 7.40
C GLY A 234 -0.09 -5.15 8.70
N GLY A 235 0.97 -4.43 9.07
CA GLY A 235 0.95 -3.51 10.21
C GLY A 235 0.17 -2.22 9.93
N LEU A 236 -0.14 -1.94 8.66
CA LEU A 236 -0.97 -0.83 8.21
C LEU A 236 -1.87 -1.32 7.07
N HIS A 237 -3.18 -1.39 7.28
CA HIS A 237 -4.09 -1.68 6.19
C HIS A 237 -4.33 -0.39 5.37
N PRO A 238 -4.09 -0.37 4.04
CA PRO A 238 -4.19 0.87 3.27
C PRO A 238 -5.57 1.53 3.29
N GLY A 239 -6.63 0.74 3.50
CA GLY A 239 -7.99 1.24 3.64
C GLY A 239 -8.21 2.12 4.87
N ASP A 240 -7.41 1.94 5.92
CA ASP A 240 -7.54 2.70 7.18
C ASP A 240 -7.05 4.15 7.02
N LEU A 241 -6.38 4.45 5.90
CA LEU A 241 -5.94 5.79 5.53
C LEU A 241 -6.99 6.56 4.72
N LEU A 242 -8.08 5.91 4.31
CA LEU A 242 -9.15 6.54 3.53
C LEU A 242 -10.12 7.28 4.44
N ASP A 243 -10.44 8.53 4.10
CA ASP A 243 -11.50 9.31 4.74
C ASP A 243 -12.78 9.34 3.88
N GLU A 244 -13.84 9.96 4.41
CA GLU A 244 -15.13 10.11 3.73
C GLU A 244 -14.98 10.79 2.35
N GLU A 245 -14.06 11.74 2.22
CA GLU A 245 -13.77 12.41 0.96
C GLU A 245 -13.20 11.44 -0.08
N ASN A 246 -12.32 10.52 0.31
CA ASN A 246 -11.83 9.50 -0.62
C ASN A 246 -12.94 8.58 -1.11
N TRP A 247 -13.83 8.16 -0.22
CA TRP A 247 -14.98 7.33 -0.60
C TRP A 247 -15.91 8.06 -1.57
N ALA A 248 -16.13 9.36 -1.37
CA ALA A 248 -16.87 10.19 -2.32
C ALA A 248 -16.18 10.30 -3.69
N VAL A 249 -14.84 10.40 -3.72
CA VAL A 249 -14.07 10.41 -4.98
C VAL A 249 -14.17 9.07 -5.71
N VAL A 250 -14.08 7.93 -4.99
CA VAL A 250 -14.27 6.60 -5.59
C VAL A 250 -15.67 6.50 -6.21
N ALA A 251 -16.72 6.86 -5.45
CA ALA A 251 -18.09 6.83 -5.94
C ALA A 251 -18.27 7.71 -7.19
N ARG A 252 -17.74 8.93 -7.16
CA ARG A 252 -17.80 9.85 -8.30
C ARG A 252 -17.07 9.31 -9.53
N ASN A 253 -15.86 8.79 -9.36
CA ASN A 253 -15.06 8.25 -10.46
C ASN A 253 -15.73 7.03 -11.10
N LEU A 254 -16.33 6.15 -10.30
CA LEU A 254 -17.11 5.02 -10.80
C LEU A 254 -18.30 5.50 -11.63
N ILE A 255 -19.03 6.52 -11.18
CA ILE A 255 -20.16 7.10 -11.93
C ILE A 255 -19.70 7.75 -13.24
N ILE A 256 -18.62 8.52 -13.24
CA ILE A 256 -18.11 9.24 -14.42
C ILE A 256 -17.56 8.26 -15.46
N ARG A 257 -16.74 7.31 -15.01
CA ARG A 257 -16.03 6.38 -15.89
C ARG A 257 -16.99 5.42 -16.58
N ASP A 258 -18.13 5.15 -15.94
CA ASP A 258 -19.10 4.18 -16.42
C ASP A 258 -20.43 4.77 -16.92
N ARG A 259 -20.40 6.02 -17.38
CA ARG A 259 -21.52 6.66 -18.12
C ARG A 259 -22.15 5.73 -19.17
N LYS A 260 -21.36 4.92 -19.89
CA LYS A 260 -21.86 4.06 -20.98
C LYS A 260 -22.52 2.78 -20.44
N LEU A 261 -21.91 2.09 -19.48
CA LEU A 261 -22.50 0.87 -18.90
C LEU A 261 -23.68 1.19 -17.98
N VAL A 262 -23.64 2.30 -17.23
CA VAL A 262 -24.79 2.78 -16.45
C VAL A 262 -25.96 3.17 -17.37
N VAL A 263 -25.69 3.86 -18.48
CA VAL A 263 -26.74 4.18 -19.48
C VAL A 263 -27.26 2.93 -20.18
N GLN A 264 -26.40 1.96 -20.49
CA GLN A 264 -26.79 0.72 -21.17
C GLN A 264 -27.52 -0.25 -20.22
N ALA A 265 -27.15 -0.31 -18.95
CA ALA A 265 -27.87 -1.02 -17.89
C ALA A 265 -29.20 -0.32 -17.56
N ALA A 266 -29.25 1.01 -17.49
CA ALA A 266 -30.51 1.75 -17.39
C ALA A 266 -31.43 1.49 -18.61
N ARG A 267 -30.86 1.40 -19.81
CA ARG A 267 -31.64 1.13 -21.03
C ARG A 267 -32.04 -0.35 -21.20
N GLY A 268 -31.27 -1.28 -20.65
CA GLY A 268 -31.51 -2.72 -20.75
C GLY A 268 -32.34 -3.30 -19.60
N ILE A 269 -32.21 -2.76 -18.39
CA ILE A 269 -32.88 -3.27 -17.16
C ILE A 269 -34.02 -2.36 -16.74
N PHE A 270 -33.81 -1.03 -16.73
CA PHE A 270 -34.86 -0.11 -16.31
C PHE A 270 -35.88 0.17 -17.41
N TRP A 271 -35.49 0.26 -18.68
CA TRP A 271 -36.46 0.50 -19.78
C TRP A 271 -37.57 -0.56 -19.90
N PRO A 272 -37.28 -1.89 -19.89
CA PRO A 272 -38.35 -2.89 -19.99
C PRO A 272 -39.20 -3.04 -18.73
N VAL A 273 -38.84 -2.41 -17.61
CA VAL A 273 -39.65 -2.38 -16.37
C VAL A 273 -40.42 -1.06 -16.26
N LEU A 274 -39.75 0.05 -16.54
CA LEU A 274 -40.25 1.40 -16.37
C LEU A 274 -41.24 1.77 -17.49
N VAL A 275 -41.04 1.29 -18.73
CA VAL A 275 -42.01 1.49 -19.82
C VAL A 275 -43.34 0.79 -19.54
N PRO A 276 -43.40 -0.53 -19.25
CA PRO A 276 -44.69 -1.16 -18.93
C PRO A 276 -45.28 -0.62 -17.63
N LEU A 277 -44.48 -0.24 -16.63
CA LEU A 277 -44.99 0.44 -15.43
C LEU A 277 -45.68 1.76 -15.78
N LEU A 278 -45.06 2.57 -16.65
CA LEU A 278 -45.63 3.84 -17.11
C LEU A 278 -46.87 3.61 -17.98
N VAL A 279 -46.87 2.58 -18.83
CA VAL A 279 -48.04 2.17 -19.63
C VAL A 279 -49.18 1.72 -18.72
N VAL A 280 -48.92 0.92 -17.69
CA VAL A 280 -49.92 0.49 -16.69
C VAL A 280 -50.43 1.70 -15.91
N LEU A 281 -49.56 2.62 -15.50
CA LEU A 281 -49.96 3.85 -14.81
C LEU A 281 -50.90 4.69 -15.70
N VAL A 282 -50.55 4.88 -16.97
CA VAL A 282 -51.37 5.61 -17.95
C VAL A 282 -52.69 4.89 -18.22
N ALA A 283 -52.68 3.56 -18.32
CA ALA A 283 -53.89 2.75 -18.51
C ALA A 283 -54.81 2.83 -17.28
N VAL A 284 -54.27 2.75 -16.06
CA VAL A 284 -55.02 2.91 -14.81
C VAL A 284 -55.62 4.31 -14.71
N VAL A 285 -54.86 5.36 -15.03
CA VAL A 285 -55.35 6.74 -15.06
C VAL A 285 -56.43 6.92 -16.13
N GLY A 286 -56.25 6.35 -17.32
CA GLY A 286 -57.21 6.41 -18.42
C GLY A 286 -58.52 5.68 -18.12
N VAL A 287 -58.45 4.47 -17.56
CA VAL A 287 -59.63 3.69 -17.13
C VAL A 287 -60.32 4.39 -15.95
N SER A 288 -59.57 4.96 -15.02
CA SER A 288 -60.12 5.74 -13.89
C SER A 288 -60.81 7.03 -14.34
N ALA A 289 -60.33 7.65 -15.42
CA ALA A 289 -60.97 8.80 -16.06
C ALA A 289 -62.23 8.40 -16.85
N ALA A 290 -62.23 7.24 -17.52
CA ALA A 290 -63.36 6.74 -18.31
C ALA A 290 -64.50 6.12 -17.48
N ALA A 291 -64.19 5.50 -16.35
CA ALA A 291 -65.17 4.85 -15.45
C ALA A 291 -65.86 5.82 -14.47
N ALA A 292 -65.68 7.13 -14.64
CA ALA A 292 -66.15 8.13 -13.70
C ALA A 292 -67.67 8.39 -13.80
N ALA A 293 -68.46 7.48 -13.22
CA ALA A 293 -69.76 7.75 -12.64
C ALA A 293 -69.66 7.53 -11.11
N GLY A 294 -68.99 8.44 -10.38
CA GLY A 294 -68.82 8.32 -8.93
C GLY A 294 -67.86 9.36 -8.31
N SER A 295 -67.96 9.57 -6.99
CA SER A 295 -67.32 10.69 -6.27
C SER A 295 -65.77 10.69 -6.34
N PRO A 296 -65.12 11.87 -6.29
CA PRO A 296 -63.66 12.02 -6.48
C PRO A 296 -62.79 11.39 -5.38
N ALA A 297 -63.30 11.31 -4.15
CA ALA A 297 -62.50 10.89 -2.98
C ALA A 297 -62.23 9.39 -2.95
N THR A 298 -63.21 8.58 -3.35
CA THR A 298 -63.09 7.11 -3.43
C THR A 298 -62.14 6.68 -4.56
N ARG A 299 -62.04 7.49 -5.62
CA ARG A 299 -61.11 7.26 -6.75
C ARG A 299 -59.65 7.42 -6.36
N ALA A 300 -59.34 8.43 -5.55
CA ALA A 300 -57.96 8.68 -5.09
C ALA A 300 -57.47 7.58 -4.15
N ALA A 301 -58.31 7.11 -3.22
CA ALA A 301 -57.92 6.12 -2.21
C ALA A 301 -57.60 4.74 -2.82
N VAL A 302 -58.41 4.26 -3.77
CA VAL A 302 -58.20 2.94 -4.40
C VAL A 302 -56.99 2.95 -5.35
N ALA A 303 -56.80 4.03 -6.11
CA ALA A 303 -55.65 4.19 -6.99
C ALA A 303 -54.32 4.27 -6.21
N LEU A 304 -54.30 5.00 -5.08
CA LEU A 304 -53.11 5.13 -4.23
C LEU A 304 -52.75 3.82 -3.51
N LEU A 305 -53.73 3.07 -3.01
CA LEU A 305 -53.49 1.82 -2.29
C LEU A 305 -53.05 0.68 -3.22
N GLY A 306 -53.63 0.58 -4.43
CA GLY A 306 -53.24 -0.42 -5.43
C GLY A 306 -51.86 -0.17 -6.04
N LEU A 307 -51.51 1.11 -6.30
CA LEU A 307 -50.19 1.47 -6.83
C LEU A 307 -49.07 1.31 -5.80
N GLY A 308 -49.32 1.61 -4.52
CA GLY A 308 -48.31 1.48 -3.46
C GLY A 308 -47.89 0.03 -3.17
N ALA A 309 -48.85 -0.90 -3.13
CA ALA A 309 -48.56 -2.32 -2.86
C ALA A 309 -47.90 -3.03 -4.07
N GLY A 310 -48.30 -2.70 -5.29
CA GLY A 310 -47.72 -3.27 -6.51
C GLY A 310 -46.29 -2.80 -6.78
N LEU A 311 -46.00 -1.50 -6.60
CA LEU A 311 -44.66 -0.95 -6.84
C LEU A 311 -43.62 -1.53 -5.90
N THR A 312 -43.96 -1.68 -4.61
CA THR A 312 -43.03 -2.17 -3.60
C THR A 312 -42.69 -3.64 -3.78
N ALA A 313 -43.65 -4.48 -4.16
CA ALA A 313 -43.42 -5.90 -4.46
C ALA A 313 -42.56 -6.10 -5.71
N ILE A 314 -42.84 -5.35 -6.80
CA ILE A 314 -42.06 -5.43 -8.04
C ILE A 314 -40.65 -4.87 -7.84
N TRP A 315 -40.51 -3.77 -7.09
CA TRP A 315 -39.21 -3.20 -6.74
C TRP A 315 -38.36 -4.20 -5.96
N ARG A 316 -38.93 -4.89 -4.95
CA ARG A 316 -38.20 -5.84 -4.11
C ARG A 316 -37.73 -7.09 -4.86
N THR A 317 -38.50 -7.55 -5.84
CA THR A 317 -38.15 -8.74 -6.65
C THR A 317 -37.10 -8.46 -7.71
N ILE A 318 -37.07 -7.26 -8.29
CA ILE A 318 -36.16 -6.92 -9.40
C ILE A 318 -34.85 -6.28 -8.89
N SER A 319 -34.92 -5.47 -7.83
CA SER A 319 -33.75 -4.71 -7.35
C SER A 319 -32.66 -5.61 -6.73
N GLY A 320 -33.01 -6.64 -5.96
CA GLY A 320 -32.03 -7.49 -5.27
C GLY A 320 -31.01 -8.16 -6.20
N PRO A 321 -31.46 -8.98 -7.17
CA PRO A 321 -30.56 -9.69 -8.09
C PRO A 321 -29.86 -8.77 -9.09
N ALA A 322 -30.53 -7.71 -9.56
CA ALA A 322 -29.93 -6.78 -10.52
C ALA A 322 -28.81 -5.93 -9.87
N LEU A 323 -28.99 -5.51 -8.62
CA LEU A 323 -27.97 -4.76 -7.88
C LEU A 323 -26.79 -5.65 -7.47
N SER A 324 -26.99 -6.93 -7.15
CA SER A 324 -25.90 -7.85 -6.84
C SER A 324 -25.04 -8.18 -8.07
N VAL A 325 -25.67 -8.38 -9.24
CA VAL A 325 -24.95 -8.61 -10.50
C VAL A 325 -24.21 -7.34 -10.95
N ALA A 326 -24.83 -6.17 -10.81
CA ALA A 326 -24.15 -4.90 -11.09
C ALA A 326 -22.98 -4.65 -10.12
N ALA A 327 -23.11 -5.05 -8.85
CA ALA A 327 -22.03 -4.96 -7.88
C ALA A 327 -20.86 -5.88 -8.22
N GLU A 328 -21.12 -7.12 -8.65
CA GLU A 328 -20.06 -8.07 -9.03
C GLU A 328 -19.35 -7.66 -10.33
N VAL A 329 -20.07 -7.11 -11.30
CA VAL A 329 -19.48 -6.58 -12.55
C VAL A 329 -18.63 -5.33 -12.30
N ASN A 330 -19.03 -4.48 -11.35
CA ASN A 330 -18.30 -3.25 -11.01
C ASN A 330 -17.17 -3.48 -10.00
N ARG A 331 -17.11 -4.64 -9.37
CA ARG A 331 -16.10 -5.00 -8.37
C ARG A 331 -14.65 -4.77 -8.81
N PRO A 332 -14.18 -5.22 -9.99
CA PRO A 332 -12.80 -4.97 -10.40
C PRO A 332 -12.51 -3.48 -10.62
N LEU A 333 -13.49 -2.70 -11.08
CA LEU A 333 -13.34 -1.26 -11.24
C LEU A 333 -13.25 -0.57 -9.88
N LEU A 334 -14.14 -0.92 -8.96
CA LEU A 334 -14.13 -0.44 -7.58
C LEU A 334 -12.79 -0.75 -6.91
N GLU A 335 -12.32 -1.99 -7.00
CA GLU A 335 -11.04 -2.42 -6.45
C GLU A 335 -9.86 -1.64 -7.06
N SER A 336 -9.91 -1.34 -8.37
CA SER A 336 -8.89 -0.53 -9.02
C SER A 336 -8.89 0.94 -8.56
N GLU A 337 -10.06 1.55 -8.37
CA GLU A 337 -10.19 2.93 -7.88
C GLU A 337 -9.84 3.04 -6.40
N LEU A 338 -10.18 2.03 -5.59
CA LEU A 338 -9.73 1.93 -4.21
C LEU A 338 -8.22 1.87 -4.11
N ALA A 339 -7.57 1.03 -4.93
CA ALA A 339 -6.11 0.98 -4.98
C ALA A 339 -5.48 2.31 -5.39
N VAL A 340 -6.11 3.11 -6.27
CA VAL A 340 -5.67 4.47 -6.61
C VAL A 340 -5.67 5.37 -5.37
N GLN A 341 -6.78 5.42 -4.65
CA GLN A 341 -6.93 6.31 -3.49
C GLN A 341 -6.03 5.89 -2.33
N MET A 342 -5.95 4.59 -2.07
CA MET A 342 -5.05 4.02 -1.06
C MET A 342 -3.59 4.36 -1.38
N ALA A 343 -3.16 4.21 -2.63
CA ALA A 343 -1.81 4.60 -3.06
C ALA A 343 -1.56 6.11 -2.91
N ALA A 344 -2.54 6.96 -3.21
CA ALA A 344 -2.42 8.40 -3.03
C ALA A 344 -2.18 8.77 -1.56
N ARG A 345 -2.85 8.07 -0.61
CA ARG A 345 -2.64 8.27 0.83
C ARG A 345 -1.29 7.73 1.31
N VAL A 346 -0.88 6.56 0.82
CA VAL A 346 0.46 6.01 1.09
C VAL A 346 1.58 6.90 0.55
N ASN A 347 1.31 7.70 -0.49
CA ASN A 347 2.25 8.68 -1.07
C ASN A 347 2.34 10.02 -0.31
N ARG A 348 1.81 10.14 0.91
CA ARG A 348 1.92 11.38 1.71
C ARG A 348 3.36 11.90 1.85
N PRO A 349 4.41 11.07 2.06
CA PRO A 349 5.79 11.56 2.08
C PRO A 349 6.24 12.19 0.75
N LEU A 350 5.80 11.67 -0.40
CA LEU A 350 6.07 12.27 -1.71
C LEU A 350 5.42 13.65 -1.85
N ALA A 351 4.17 13.78 -1.41
CA ALA A 351 3.48 15.07 -1.37
C ALA A 351 4.22 16.07 -0.46
N THR A 352 4.74 15.60 0.67
CA THR A 352 5.54 16.40 1.61
C THR A 352 6.83 16.90 0.97
N ALA A 353 7.59 16.04 0.30
CA ALA A 353 8.78 16.43 -0.46
C ALA A 353 8.49 17.49 -1.51
N ARG A 354 7.39 17.34 -2.25
CA ARG A 354 6.92 18.34 -3.24
C ARG A 354 6.56 19.67 -2.61
N THR A 355 5.87 19.67 -1.47
CA THR A 355 5.56 20.92 -0.76
C THR A 355 6.81 21.62 -0.25
N ALA A 356 7.79 20.87 0.28
CA ALA A 356 9.06 21.41 0.73
C ALA A 356 9.85 22.02 -0.44
N GLY A 357 9.93 21.34 -1.57
CA GLY A 357 10.60 21.85 -2.78
C GLY A 357 9.96 23.15 -3.31
N ARG A 358 8.63 23.25 -3.31
CA ARG A 358 7.93 24.48 -3.68
C ARG A 358 8.21 25.63 -2.72
N ALA A 359 8.18 25.38 -1.41
CA ALA A 359 8.47 26.39 -0.39
C ALA A 359 9.92 26.88 -0.46
N GLY A 360 10.88 25.98 -0.73
CA GLY A 360 12.28 26.32 -0.96
C GLY A 360 12.46 27.26 -2.16
N ARG A 361 11.80 26.96 -3.29
CA ARG A 361 11.82 27.82 -4.49
C ARG A 361 11.24 29.21 -4.24
N GLN A 362 10.15 29.31 -3.46
CA GLN A 362 9.52 30.60 -3.13
C GLN A 362 10.36 31.47 -2.18
N ARG A 363 11.29 30.88 -1.40
CA ARG A 363 12.22 31.63 -0.54
C ARG A 363 13.48 32.12 -1.28
N HIS A 364 13.76 31.60 -2.48
CA HIS A 364 14.94 31.96 -3.27
C HIS A 364 14.77 33.05 -4.36
N PRO A 365 13.65 33.78 -4.53
CA PRO A 365 13.64 34.96 -5.38
C PRO A 365 14.06 36.20 -4.57
N LEU A 366 15.05 36.96 -5.07
CA LEU A 366 15.62 38.21 -4.53
C LEU A 366 16.82 38.08 -3.56
N ARG A 367 17.94 37.49 -4.01
CA ARG A 367 19.28 37.93 -3.55
C ARG A 367 20.31 37.97 -4.69
N ASP A 368 19.84 38.23 -5.90
CA ASP A 368 20.72 38.56 -7.03
C ASP A 368 20.17 39.79 -7.77
N GLY A 369 20.04 40.87 -6.99
CA GLY A 369 19.72 42.20 -7.48
C GLY A 369 21.02 42.98 -7.65
N SER A 370 21.53 43.01 -8.87
CA SER A 370 22.15 44.17 -9.51
C SER A 370 23.11 45.00 -8.64
N LYS A 371 24.41 44.67 -8.66
CA LYS A 371 25.43 45.73 -8.53
C LYS A 371 25.39 46.54 -9.81
N SER A 372 24.68 47.66 -9.78
CA SER A 372 24.80 48.72 -10.77
C SER A 372 26.27 49.13 -10.86
N VAL A 373 26.92 48.77 -11.97
CA VAL A 373 28.22 49.33 -12.35
C VAL A 373 27.98 50.80 -12.63
N ALA A 374 28.33 51.66 -11.67
CA ALA A 374 28.48 53.08 -11.94
C ALA A 374 29.53 53.24 -13.03
N ARG A 375 29.13 53.74 -14.20
CA ARG A 375 30.06 54.29 -15.20
C ARG A 375 30.83 55.41 -14.50
N LEU A 376 32.09 55.16 -14.20
CA LEU A 376 33.07 56.22 -13.96
C LEU A 376 33.27 56.92 -15.31
N THR A 377 32.65 58.08 -15.47
CA THR A 377 33.01 59.06 -16.50
C THR A 377 34.41 59.59 -16.20
N GLY A 378 35.19 59.70 -17.28
CA GLY A 378 36.61 60.05 -17.26
C GLY A 378 36.90 61.37 -16.58
N ALA A 379 38.09 61.38 -15.98
CA ALA A 379 38.76 62.47 -15.31
C ALA A 379 38.80 63.77 -16.13
N ASP A 380 38.42 64.86 -15.48
CA ASP A 380 39.25 66.08 -15.49
C ASP A 380 40.28 65.93 -14.36
N LEU A 381 41.56 65.83 -14.75
CA LEU A 381 42.79 66.50 -14.27
C LEU A 381 42.99 66.74 -12.75
N PRO A 382 44.25 66.68 -12.23
CA PRO A 382 45.49 67.17 -12.84
C PRO A 382 46.52 66.14 -13.31
#